data_AF-A0A661ZKH7-F1
#
_entry.id   AF-A0A661ZKH7-F1
#
_cell.length_a   1.000
_cell.length_b   1.000
_cell.length_c   1.000
_cell.angle_alpha   90.00
_cell.angle_beta   90.00
_cell.angle_gamma   90.00
#
_symmetry.space_group_name_H-M   'P 1'
#
loop_
_entity.id
_entity.type
_entity.pdbx_description
1 polymer ?
#
loop_
_entity_poly.entity_id
_entity_poly.type
_entity_poly.pdbx_seq_one_letter_code
_entity_poly.pdbx_strand_id
1 'polypeptide(L)'
;MINRDIDIASFKKVGSWQEKSGELLKKRARVILSTLLLTLISIKLEGLISVLGYKSKDRYRDDYIMPLKANKLFTYTIPEKANDPNQAYIITERGKSFLVGNPI
;
A
#
# COMPACT_ATOMS: atom_id res chain seq x y z
N MET A 1 11.89 -12.49 -8.07
CA MET A 1 12.08 -12.47 -9.53
C MET A 1 11.58 -11.13 -10.05
N ILE A 2 12.49 -10.21 -10.36
CA ILE A 2 12.12 -9.01 -11.13
C ILE A 2 12.19 -9.44 -12.58
N ASN A 3 11.05 -9.44 -13.26
CA ASN A 3 11.00 -9.81 -14.67
C ASN A 3 11.72 -8.71 -15.47
N ARG A 4 12.88 -9.04 -16.05
CA ARG A 4 13.75 -8.09 -16.76
C ARG A 4 13.24 -7.76 -18.18
N ASP A 5 12.22 -8.46 -18.65
CA ASP A 5 11.62 -8.29 -19.97
C ASP A 5 10.38 -7.39 -19.95
N ILE A 6 10.34 -6.44 -19.02
CA ILE A 6 9.35 -5.37 -19.07
C ILE A 6 9.83 -4.34 -20.11
N ASP A 7 9.41 -4.53 -21.34
CA ASP A 7 9.64 -3.56 -22.42
C ASP A 7 8.86 -2.26 -22.14
N ILE A 8 9.57 -1.15 -21.98
CA ILE A 8 8.99 0.18 -21.76
C ILE A 8 8.06 0.56 -22.94
N ALA A 9 8.35 0.11 -24.16
CA ALA A 9 7.50 0.37 -25.32
C ALA A 9 6.18 -0.41 -25.24
N SER A 10 6.20 -1.65 -24.74
CA SER A 10 4.98 -2.40 -24.43
C SER A 10 4.11 -1.68 -23.39
N PHE A 11 4.70 -1.13 -22.32
CA PHE A 11 3.97 -0.35 -21.30
C PHE A 11 3.33 0.93 -21.87
N LYS A 12 4.00 1.61 -22.79
CA LYS A 12 3.43 2.77 -23.50
C LYS A 12 2.26 2.39 -24.43
N LYS A 13 2.17 1.13 -24.85
CA LYS A 13 1.06 0.59 -25.66
C LYS A 13 -0.12 0.12 -24.82
N VAL A 14 0.08 -0.30 -23.58
CA VAL A 14 -1.00 -0.78 -22.68
C VAL A 14 -1.74 0.42 -22.08
N GLY A 15 -2.53 1.08 -22.91
CA GLY A 15 -3.50 2.10 -22.52
C GLY A 15 -2.90 3.43 -22.10
N SER A 16 -3.37 4.52 -22.72
CA SER A 16 -2.94 5.86 -22.33
C SER A 16 -3.21 6.11 -20.83
N TRP A 17 -2.37 6.89 -20.16
CA TRP A 17 -2.59 7.27 -18.76
C TRP A 17 -3.92 8.02 -18.53
N GLN A 18 -4.53 8.50 -19.60
CA GLN A 18 -5.82 9.16 -19.67
C GLN A 18 -7.00 8.18 -19.78
N GLU A 19 -6.75 6.90 -20.11
CA GLU A 19 -7.77 5.87 -20.08
C GLU A 19 -8.18 5.55 -18.63
N LYS A 20 -9.41 5.07 -18.47
CA LYS A 20 -10.02 4.74 -17.18
C LYS A 20 -9.17 3.76 -16.35
N SER A 21 -8.47 2.83 -17.00
CA SER A 21 -7.53 1.88 -16.41
C SER A 21 -6.31 2.60 -15.82
N GLY A 22 -5.71 3.52 -16.57
CA GLY A 22 -4.58 4.35 -16.14
C GLY A 22 -4.93 5.22 -14.94
N GLU A 23 -6.08 5.90 -14.98
CA GLU A 23 -6.57 6.71 -13.85
C GLU A 23 -6.84 5.87 -12.59
N LEU A 24 -7.40 4.66 -12.76
CA LEU A 24 -7.59 3.74 -11.65
C LEU A 24 -6.26 3.29 -11.04
N LEU A 25 -5.26 3.00 -11.89
CA LEU A 25 -3.92 2.62 -11.44
C LEU A 25 -3.24 3.75 -10.68
N LYS A 26 -3.28 5.00 -11.20
CA LYS A 26 -2.77 6.20 -10.49
C LYS A 26 -3.43 6.34 -9.12
N LYS A 27 -4.75 6.20 -9.04
CA LYS A 27 -5.49 6.29 -7.78
C LYS A 27 -5.05 5.22 -6.79
N ARG A 28 -4.94 3.96 -7.22
CA ARG A 28 -4.48 2.86 -6.36
C ARG A 28 -3.04 3.03 -5.91
N ALA A 29 -2.14 3.43 -6.81
CA ALA A 29 -0.74 3.68 -6.50
C ALA A 29 -0.59 4.81 -5.46
N ARG A 30 -1.33 5.91 -5.63
CA ARG A 30 -1.36 7.01 -4.66
C ARG A 30 -1.77 6.51 -3.28
N VAL A 31 -2.84 5.72 -3.18
CA VAL A 31 -3.31 5.20 -1.90
C VAL A 31 -2.27 4.30 -1.26
N ILE A 32 -1.68 3.37 -2.00
CA ILE A 32 -0.62 2.48 -1.50
C ILE A 32 0.55 3.29 -0.94
N LEU A 33 1.07 4.26 -1.70
CA LEU A 33 2.19 5.09 -1.27
C LEU A 33 1.82 5.93 -0.04
N SER A 34 0.64 6.55 -0.04
CA SER A 34 0.18 7.33 1.11
C SER A 34 0.00 6.45 2.36
N THR A 35 -0.56 5.26 2.24
CA THR A 35 -0.68 4.31 3.36
C THR A 35 0.68 3.96 3.94
N LEU A 36 1.66 3.61 3.09
CA LEU A 36 3.01 3.25 3.53
C LEU A 36 3.71 4.44 4.21
N LEU A 37 3.63 5.65 3.63
CA LEU A 37 4.21 6.87 4.19
C LEU A 37 3.60 7.22 5.55
N LEU A 38 2.27 7.12 5.70
CA LEU A 38 1.60 7.37 6.98
C LEU A 38 1.99 6.36 8.05
N THR A 39 2.38 5.14 7.66
CA THR A 39 2.85 4.09 8.57
C THR A 39 4.35 4.17 8.90
N LEU A 40 5.05 5.22 8.46
CA LEU A 40 6.41 5.52 8.94
C LEU A 40 6.44 5.73 10.46
N ILE A 41 5.32 6.17 11.02
CA ILE A 41 5.04 6.20 12.47
C ILE A 41 3.83 5.29 12.70
N SER A 42 3.75 4.66 13.88
CA SER A 42 2.62 3.78 14.20
C SER A 42 1.27 4.51 14.12
N ILE A 43 0.33 4.00 13.33
CA ILE A 43 -1.00 4.60 13.14
C ILE A 43 -2.11 3.54 13.18
N LYS A 44 -3.25 3.87 13.80
CA LYS A 44 -4.44 3.02 13.84
C LYS A 44 -5.17 2.99 12.48
N LEU A 45 -5.97 1.95 12.24
CA LEU A 45 -6.74 1.81 10.99
C LEU A 45 -7.66 3.01 10.76
N GLU A 46 -8.32 3.45 11.82
CA GLU A 46 -9.25 4.58 11.82
C GLU A 46 -8.54 5.88 11.43
N GLY A 47 -7.29 6.06 11.88
CA GLY A 47 -6.46 7.20 11.50
C GLY A 47 -6.14 7.20 10.00
N LEU A 48 -5.74 6.05 9.45
CA LEU A 48 -5.47 5.90 8.02
C LEU A 48 -6.73 6.20 7.18
N ILE A 49 -7.86 5.65 7.56
CA ILE A 49 -9.14 5.83 6.86
C ILE A 49 -9.56 7.30 6.87
N SER A 50 -9.45 7.96 8.04
CA SER A 50 -9.79 9.37 8.21
C SER A 50 -8.92 10.26 7.32
N VAL A 51 -7.59 10.10 7.39
CA VAL A 51 -6.63 10.91 6.60
C VAL A 51 -6.82 10.70 5.10
N LEU A 52 -7.10 9.48 4.66
CA LEU A 52 -7.25 9.13 3.24
C LEU A 52 -8.69 9.32 2.72
N GLY A 53 -9.65 9.68 3.57
CA GLY A 53 -11.04 9.92 3.20
C GLY A 53 -11.81 8.68 2.73
N TYR A 54 -11.47 7.49 3.25
CA TYR A 54 -12.19 6.26 2.90
C TYR A 54 -13.50 6.14 3.67
N LYS A 55 -14.59 5.82 2.97
CA LYS A 55 -15.92 5.65 3.60
C LYS A 55 -16.11 4.28 4.23
N SER A 56 -15.56 3.23 3.62
CA SER A 56 -15.69 1.85 4.07
C SER A 56 -14.38 1.36 4.65
N LYS A 57 -14.41 1.02 5.94
CA LYS A 57 -13.29 0.41 6.66
C LYS A 57 -12.91 -0.94 6.08
N ASP A 58 -13.89 -1.80 5.84
CA ASP A 58 -13.66 -3.16 5.35
C ASP A 58 -13.06 -3.14 3.94
N ARG A 59 -13.61 -2.31 3.04
CA ARG A 59 -13.05 -2.17 1.69
C ARG A 59 -11.61 -1.63 1.74
N TYR A 60 -11.32 -0.62 2.54
CA TYR A 60 -9.94 -0.11 2.67
C TYR A 60 -9.00 -1.19 3.22
N ARG A 61 -9.49 -1.99 4.18
CA ARG A 61 -8.73 -3.09 4.75
C ARG A 61 -8.42 -4.16 3.70
N ASP A 62 -9.41 -4.60 2.95
CA ASP A 62 -9.27 -5.69 1.99
C ASP A 62 -8.48 -5.26 0.75
N ASP A 63 -8.73 -4.05 0.25
CA ASP A 63 -8.08 -3.54 -0.97
C ASP A 63 -6.61 -3.12 -0.75
N TYR A 64 -6.24 -2.69 0.47
CA TYR A 64 -4.93 -2.08 0.73
C TYR A 64 -4.21 -2.68 1.93
N ILE A 65 -4.85 -2.79 3.09
CA ILE A 65 -4.17 -3.22 4.32
C ILE A 65 -3.75 -4.70 4.25
N MET A 66 -4.67 -5.61 3.89
CA MET A 66 -4.35 -7.03 3.83
C MET A 66 -3.30 -7.35 2.76
N PRO A 67 -3.38 -6.80 1.53
CA PRO A 67 -2.35 -7.01 0.51
C PRO A 67 -0.97 -6.50 0.93
N LEU A 68 -0.88 -5.29 1.49
CA LEU A 68 0.41 -4.74 1.92
C LEU A 68 1.03 -5.55 3.07
N LYS A 69 0.20 -6.13 3.95
CA LYS A 69 0.63 -6.94 5.09
C LYS A 69 1.07 -8.33 4.62
N ALA A 70 0.31 -8.94 3.71
CA ALA A 70 0.67 -10.22 3.09
C ALA A 70 2.01 -10.13 2.35
N ASN A 71 2.31 -8.97 1.75
CA ASN A 71 3.59 -8.68 1.11
C ASN A 71 4.69 -8.23 2.08
N LYS A 72 4.44 -8.29 3.40
CA LYS A 72 5.37 -7.90 4.46
C LYS A 72 5.91 -6.48 4.32
N LEU A 73 5.14 -5.56 3.73
CA LEU A 73 5.56 -4.16 3.60
C LEU A 73 5.33 -3.38 4.89
N PHE A 74 4.34 -3.78 5.67
CA PHE A 74 4.05 -3.24 6.98
C PHE A 74 3.45 -4.33 7.88
N THR A 75 3.45 -4.09 9.19
CA THR A 75 3.06 -5.07 10.20
C THR A 75 2.24 -4.44 11.31
N TYR A 76 1.73 -5.31 12.16
CA TYR A 76 1.09 -5.01 13.42
C TYR A 76 2.10 -4.58 14.48
N THR A 77 1.76 -3.53 15.25
CA THR A 77 2.57 -3.14 16.42
C THR A 77 2.47 -4.14 17.56
N ILE A 78 1.32 -4.81 17.71
CA ILE A 78 1.11 -5.92 18.66
C ILE A 78 0.90 -7.20 17.84
N PRO A 79 1.96 -7.97 17.53
CA PRO A 79 1.86 -9.12 16.62
C PRO A 79 1.09 -10.30 17.21
N GLU A 80 1.10 -10.46 18.54
CA GLU A 80 0.48 -11.60 19.24
C GLU A 80 -1.04 -11.52 19.31
N LYS A 81 -1.62 -10.33 19.12
CA LYS A 81 -3.05 -10.09 19.32
C LYS A 81 -3.62 -9.15 18.25
N ALA A 82 -3.96 -9.72 17.11
CA ALA A 82 -4.46 -8.97 15.94
C ALA A 82 -5.72 -8.11 16.21
N ASN A 83 -6.55 -8.50 17.18
CA ASN A 83 -7.80 -7.83 17.53
C ASN A 83 -7.67 -6.92 18.76
N ASP A 84 -6.46 -6.48 19.11
CA ASP A 84 -6.28 -5.57 20.22
C ASP A 84 -6.88 -4.17 19.92
N PRO A 85 -7.60 -3.52 20.85
CA PRO A 85 -8.14 -2.17 20.63
C PRO A 85 -7.05 -1.10 20.43
N ASN A 86 -5.82 -1.38 20.86
CA ASN A 86 -4.66 -0.52 20.65
C ASN A 86 -3.82 -0.94 19.45
N GLN A 87 -4.33 -1.84 18.61
CA GLN A 87 -3.65 -2.26 17.41
C GLN A 87 -3.38 -1.07 16.47
N ALA A 88 -2.11 -0.95 16.09
CA ALA A 88 -1.67 -0.02 15.07
C ALA A 88 -0.86 -0.75 14.00
N TYR A 89 -0.56 -0.01 12.93
CA TYR A 89 0.24 -0.46 11.82
C TYR A 89 1.53 0.35 11.75
N ILE A 90 2.63 -0.34 11.47
CA ILE A 90 3.96 0.26 11.30
C ILE A 90 4.65 -0.38 10.10
N ILE A 91 5.33 0.44 9.30
CA ILE A 91 6.10 -0.02 8.14
C ILE A 91 7.26 -0.92 8.58
N THR A 92 7.58 -1.92 7.77
CA THR A 92 8.75 -2.78 7.98
C THR A 92 9.97 -2.24 7.23
N GLU A 93 11.15 -2.78 7.47
CA GLU A 93 12.34 -2.48 6.65
C GLU A 93 12.12 -2.77 5.17
N ARG A 94 11.46 -3.90 4.85
CA ARG A 94 11.06 -4.23 3.47
C ARG A 94 10.18 -3.13 2.85
N GLY A 95 9.22 -2.62 3.61
CA GLY A 95 8.37 -1.51 3.16
C GLY A 95 9.14 -0.22 2.93
N LYS A 96 10.11 0.09 3.79
CA LYS A 96 11.01 1.24 3.61
C LYS A 96 11.85 1.08 2.34
N SER A 97 12.44 -0.09 2.12
CA SER A 97 13.19 -0.41 0.90
C SER A 97 12.34 -0.25 -0.36
N PHE A 98 11.08 -0.69 -0.31
CA PHE A 98 10.12 -0.49 -1.41
C PHE A 98 9.87 0.99 -1.70
N LEU A 99 9.69 1.83 -0.68
CA LEU A 99 9.45 3.27 -0.85
C LEU A 99 10.64 4.00 -1.49
N VAL A 100 11.87 3.61 -1.16
CA VAL A 100 13.08 4.24 -1.70
C VAL A 100 13.55 3.61 -3.03
N GLY A 101 12.83 2.61 -3.54
CA GLY A 101 13.19 1.92 -4.79
C GLY A 101 14.45 1.06 -4.68
N ASN A 102 14.83 0.64 -3.47
CA ASN A 102 15.98 -0.24 -3.28
C ASN A 102 15.57 -1.69 -3.64
N PRO A 103 16.31 -2.42 -4.50
CA PRO A 103 16.05 -3.84 -4.73
C PRO A 103 16.12 -4.63 -3.42
N ILE A 104 15.08 -5.42 -3.16
CA ILE A 104 14.93 -6.31 -2.00
C ILE A 104 15.10 -7.75 -2.48
#